data_AF-A0AAP9KSN2-F1
#
_entry.id   AF-A0AAP9KSN2-F1
#
_cell.length_a   1.000
_cell.length_b   1.000
_cell.length_c   1.000
_cell.angle_alpha   90.00
_cell.angle_beta   90.00
_cell.angle_gamma   90.00
#
_symmetry.space_group_name_H-M   'P 1'
#
loop_
_entity.id
_entity.type
_entity.pdbx_description
1 polymer ?
#
loop_
_entity_poly.entity_id
_entity_poly.type
_entity_poly.pdbx_seq_one_letter_code
_entity_poly.pdbx_strand_id
1 'polypeptide(L)'
;MKKYEFTATTAKSDIIIGLIFPMVIMIPILAIQLAVFYLKLNNFVKAYPIFLFLLVLVFFGGGFLLIRKIQERLVKDYIVELYGKNIRILENEEEIISGVVSFCEIKSKEYNVGGRVLSVNIYTDTDEIKFRIRCKEYKKITGVSTRNPFGTSELSDLETLLSLGRKIQNITEE
;
A
#
# COMPACT_ATOMS: atom_id res chain seq x y z
N MET A 1 -7.02 -0.11 -29.45
CA MET A 1 -7.30 -0.41 -28.02
C MET A 1 -5.97 -0.64 -27.33
N LYS A 2 -5.68 0.04 -26.20
CA LYS A 2 -4.48 -0.26 -25.40
C LYS A 2 -4.90 -0.90 -24.09
N LYS A 3 -4.24 -2.00 -23.73
CA LYS A 3 -4.45 -2.74 -22.49
C LYS A 3 -3.25 -2.51 -21.57
N TYR A 4 -3.52 -2.27 -20.29
CA TYR A 4 -2.52 -2.07 -19.25
C TYR A 4 -2.83 -3.04 -18.11
N GLU A 5 -1.82 -3.77 -17.65
CA GLU A 5 -1.94 -4.73 -16.56
C GLU A 5 -0.93 -4.36 -15.48
N PHE A 6 -1.40 -4.20 -14.25
CA PHE A 6 -0.53 -3.84 -13.13
C PHE A 6 -1.14 -4.25 -11.79
N THR A 7 -0.27 -4.47 -10.81
CA THR A 7 -0.69 -4.68 -9.42
C THR A 7 -0.66 -3.37 -8.64
N ALA A 8 -1.73 -3.06 -7.93
CA ALA A 8 -1.80 -1.83 -7.13
C ALA A 8 -2.66 -2.00 -5.88
N THR A 9 -2.51 -1.04 -4.97
CA THR A 9 -3.49 -0.81 -3.88
C THR A 9 -4.38 0.37 -4.24
N THR A 10 -5.54 0.46 -3.60
CA THR A 10 -6.40 1.66 -3.71
C THR A 10 -6.09 2.63 -2.57
N ALA A 11 -6.49 3.90 -2.70
CA ALA A 11 -6.39 4.86 -1.61
C ALA A 11 -7.15 4.40 -0.35
N LYS A 12 -8.28 3.70 -0.50
CA LYS A 12 -9.02 3.11 0.63
C LYS A 12 -8.18 2.03 1.34
N SER A 13 -7.59 1.11 0.57
CA SER A 13 -6.69 0.08 1.09
C SER A 13 -5.47 0.68 1.81
N ASP A 14 -4.93 1.78 1.30
CA ASP A 14 -3.77 2.43 1.89
C ASP A 14 -4.08 3.08 3.25
N ILE A 15 -5.28 3.68 3.40
CA ILE A 15 -5.79 4.18 4.68
C ILE A 15 -5.95 3.03 5.68
N ILE A 16 -6.49 1.89 5.24
CA ILE A 16 -6.65 0.70 6.07
C ILE A 16 -5.29 0.21 6.61
N ILE A 17 -4.26 0.13 5.76
CA ILE A 17 -2.90 -0.26 6.17
C ILE A 17 -2.34 0.75 7.18
N GLY A 18 -2.51 2.05 6.92
CA GLY A 18 -2.06 3.13 7.81
C GLY A 18 -2.70 3.07 9.20
N LEU A 19 -3.95 2.60 9.31
CA LEU A 19 -4.66 2.47 10.59
C LEU A 19 -4.35 1.16 11.32
N ILE A 20 -4.24 0.06 10.59
CA ILE A 20 -3.98 -1.27 11.18
C ILE A 20 -2.57 -1.33 11.79
N PHE A 21 -1.58 -0.70 11.15
CA PHE A 21 -0.19 -0.71 11.62
C PHE A 21 -0.03 -0.29 13.09
N PRO A 22 -0.49 0.91 13.53
CA PRO A 22 -0.41 1.32 14.92
C PRO A 22 -1.32 0.49 15.84
N MET A 23 -2.50 0.04 15.38
CA MET A 23 -3.38 -0.79 16.20
C MET A 23 -2.74 -2.12 16.59
N VAL A 24 -2.12 -2.81 15.62
CA VAL A 24 -1.47 -4.11 15.85
C VAL A 24 -0.30 -3.99 16.84
N ILE A 25 0.32 -2.81 16.97
CA ILE A 25 1.42 -2.57 17.93
C ILE A 25 0.89 -2.08 19.28
N MET A 26 -0.03 -1.11 19.29
CA MET A 26 -0.49 -0.46 20.52
C MET A 26 -1.44 -1.34 21.35
N ILE A 27 -2.32 -2.10 20.70
CA ILE A 27 -3.30 -2.94 21.41
C ILE A 27 -2.60 -4.01 22.27
N PRO A 28 -1.59 -4.75 21.76
CA PRO A 28 -0.85 -5.69 22.60
C PRO A 28 -0.12 -5.03 23.76
N ILE A 29 0.50 -3.85 23.55
CA ILE A 29 1.19 -3.12 24.62
C ILE A 29 0.20 -2.77 25.73
N LEU A 30 -0.96 -2.21 25.37
CA LEU A 30 -2.01 -1.87 26.32
C LEU A 30 -2.53 -3.12 27.04
N ALA A 31 -2.77 -4.22 26.32
CA ALA A 31 -3.22 -5.47 26.90
C ALA A 31 -2.21 -6.05 27.90
N ILE A 32 -0.90 -6.01 27.59
CA ILE A 32 0.18 -6.43 28.50
C ILE A 32 0.19 -5.55 29.75
N GLN A 33 0.11 -4.23 29.59
CA GLN A 33 0.08 -3.29 30.72
C GLN A 33 -1.11 -3.55 31.64
N LEU A 34 -2.30 -3.74 31.08
CA LEU A 34 -3.51 -4.08 31.82
C LEU A 34 -3.35 -5.44 32.54
N ALA A 35 -2.82 -6.46 31.86
CA ALA A 35 -2.58 -7.76 32.47
C ALA A 35 -1.61 -7.67 33.66
N VAL A 36 -0.51 -6.92 33.50
CA VAL A 36 0.48 -6.71 34.57
C VAL A 36 -0.17 -6.01 35.78
N PHE A 37 -1.01 -5.01 35.53
CA PHE A 37 -1.71 -4.27 36.57
C PHE A 37 -2.73 -5.14 37.33
N TYR A 38 -3.66 -5.77 36.61
CA TYR A 38 -4.75 -6.55 37.22
C TYR A 38 -4.26 -7.82 37.92
N LEU A 39 -3.24 -8.48 37.38
CA LEU A 39 -2.65 -9.68 37.97
C LEU A 39 -1.58 -9.36 39.02
N LYS A 40 -1.32 -8.07 39.32
CA LYS A 40 -0.29 -7.59 40.25
C LYS A 40 1.11 -8.17 39.96
N LEU A 41 1.45 -8.33 38.68
CA LEU A 41 2.72 -8.92 38.23
C LEU A 41 3.89 -7.92 38.26
N ASN A 42 3.71 -6.72 38.81
CA ASN A 42 4.76 -5.69 38.87
C ASN A 42 6.08 -6.20 39.46
N ASN A 43 6.02 -7.01 40.53
CA ASN A 43 7.23 -7.54 41.16
C ASN A 43 7.93 -8.59 40.27
N PHE A 44 7.15 -9.41 39.55
CA PHE A 44 7.66 -10.40 38.61
C PHE A 44 8.34 -9.73 37.41
N VAL A 45 7.70 -8.69 36.85
CA VAL A 45 8.27 -7.91 35.74
C VAL A 45 9.57 -7.22 36.14
N LYS A 46 9.64 -6.66 37.37
CA LYS A 46 10.87 -6.05 37.90
C LYS A 46 11.98 -7.09 38.11
N ALA A 47 11.64 -8.30 38.53
CA ALA A 47 12.60 -9.39 38.73
C ALA A 47 13.13 -9.96 37.40
N TYR A 48 12.30 -9.98 36.36
CA TYR A 48 12.64 -10.57 35.06
C TYR A 48 12.36 -9.61 33.89
N PRO A 49 13.12 -8.50 33.77
CA PRO A 49 12.91 -7.52 32.69
C PRO A 49 13.15 -8.11 31.30
N ILE A 50 14.04 -9.11 31.20
CA ILE A 50 14.33 -9.85 29.95
C ILE A 50 13.07 -10.56 29.44
N PHE A 51 12.24 -11.10 30.33
CA PHE A 51 11.01 -11.78 29.93
C PHE A 51 10.04 -10.83 29.21
N LEU A 52 9.90 -9.60 29.71
CA LEU A 52 9.05 -8.59 29.08
C LEU A 52 9.62 -8.15 27.73
N PHE A 53 10.94 -8.01 27.62
CA PHE A 53 11.60 -7.70 26.35
C PHE A 53 11.36 -8.80 25.29
N LEU A 54 11.51 -10.07 25.66
CA LEU A 54 11.22 -11.20 24.75
C LEU A 54 9.76 -11.23 24.34
N LEU A 55 8.84 -10.99 25.28
CA LEU A 55 7.41 -10.91 25.00
C LEU A 55 7.12 -9.82 23.96
N VAL A 56 7.67 -8.62 24.14
CA VAL A 56 7.51 -7.51 23.19
C VAL A 56 8.07 -7.87 21.82
N LEU A 57 9.24 -8.51 21.73
CA LEU A 57 9.80 -8.95 20.45
C LEU A 57 8.89 -9.94 19.71
N VAL A 58 8.27 -10.89 20.43
CA VAL A 58 7.31 -11.84 19.84
C VAL A 58 6.08 -11.11 19.30
N PHE A 59 5.53 -10.16 20.05
CA PHE A 59 4.38 -9.37 19.58
C PHE A 59 4.73 -8.46 18.40
N PHE A 60 5.90 -7.84 18.40
CA PHE A 60 6.37 -7.04 17.26
C PHE A 60 6.59 -7.89 16.01
N GLY A 61 7.26 -9.04 16.14
CA GLY A 61 7.50 -9.95 15.03
C GLY A 61 6.19 -10.54 14.48
N GLY A 62 5.32 -11.03 15.35
CA GLY A 62 4.00 -11.55 14.97
C GLY A 62 3.12 -10.48 14.33
N GLY A 63 3.08 -9.28 14.93
CA GLY A 63 2.35 -8.14 14.39
C GLY A 63 2.83 -7.72 13.01
N PHE A 64 4.15 -7.65 12.81
CA PHE A 64 4.74 -7.36 11.50
C PHE A 64 4.33 -8.38 10.43
N LEU A 65 4.35 -9.67 10.76
CA LEU A 65 3.90 -10.72 9.84
C LEU A 65 2.40 -10.61 9.51
N LEU A 66 1.57 -10.29 10.50
CA LEU A 66 0.13 -10.06 10.30
C LEU A 66 -0.12 -8.88 9.37
N ILE A 67 0.57 -7.75 9.61
CA ILE A 67 0.49 -6.56 8.76
C ILE A 67 0.88 -6.91 7.33
N ARG A 68 1.99 -7.65 7.13
CA ARG A 68 2.43 -8.05 5.79
C ARG A 68 1.37 -8.90 5.08
N LYS A 69 0.75 -9.84 5.79
CA LYS A 69 -0.33 -10.69 5.25
C LYS A 69 -1.58 -9.88 4.89
N ILE A 70 -1.91 -8.85 5.67
CA ILE A 70 -3.03 -7.94 5.37
C ILE A 70 -2.70 -7.09 4.14
N GLN A 71 -1.46 -6.56 4.04
CA GLN A 71 -1.01 -5.82 2.87
C GLN A 71 -1.11 -6.65 1.60
N GLU A 72 -0.60 -7.89 1.62
CA GLU A 72 -0.68 -8.82 0.48
C GLU A 72 -2.12 -9.06 0.00
N ARG A 73 -3.12 -9.05 0.90
CA ARG A 73 -4.54 -9.20 0.54
C ARG A 73 -5.18 -7.94 -0.06
N LEU A 74 -4.60 -6.78 0.23
CA LEU A 74 -5.10 -5.48 -0.21
C LEU A 74 -4.51 -5.07 -1.57
N VAL A 75 -3.40 -5.70 -1.98
CA VAL A 75 -2.89 -5.62 -3.35
C VAL A 75 -3.81 -6.42 -4.25
N LYS A 76 -4.19 -5.81 -5.37
CA LYS A 76 -5.12 -6.37 -6.35
C LYS A 76 -4.54 -6.22 -7.74
N ASP A 77 -4.94 -7.12 -8.63
CA ASP A 77 -4.54 -7.11 -10.03
C ASP A 77 -5.58 -6.32 -10.81
N TYR A 78 -5.11 -5.33 -11.57
CA TYR A 78 -5.95 -4.47 -12.39
C TYR A 78 -5.64 -4.63 -13.86
N ILE A 79 -6.70 -4.69 -14.66
CA ILE A 79 -6.65 -4.61 -16.11
C ILE A 79 -7.37 -3.33 -16.52
N VAL A 80 -6.66 -2.43 -17.19
CA VAL A 80 -7.22 -1.19 -17.72
C VAL A 80 -7.21 -1.22 -19.23
N GLU A 81 -8.39 -1.12 -19.82
CA GLU A 81 -8.61 -1.01 -21.25
C GLU A 81 -8.94 0.45 -21.60
N LEU A 82 -8.15 1.05 -22.47
CA LEU A 82 -8.32 2.44 -22.91
C LEU A 82 -8.63 2.51 -24.41
N TYR A 83 -9.78 3.11 -24.73
CA TYR A 83 -10.29 3.34 -26.09
C TYR A 83 -10.64 4.82 -26.30
N GLY A 84 -9.69 5.59 -26.85
CA GLY A 84 -9.85 7.05 -26.93
C GLY A 84 -10.03 7.64 -25.53
N LYS A 85 -11.13 8.35 -25.30
CA LYS A 85 -11.54 8.87 -23.97
C LYS A 85 -12.29 7.83 -23.12
N ASN A 86 -12.73 6.70 -23.67
CA ASN A 86 -13.40 5.66 -22.89
C ASN A 86 -12.39 4.79 -22.15
N ILE A 87 -12.62 4.56 -20.86
CA ILE A 87 -11.85 3.67 -20.01
C ILE A 87 -12.75 2.57 -19.47
N ARG A 88 -12.17 1.38 -19.32
CA ARG A 88 -12.76 0.26 -18.60
C ARG A 88 -11.70 -0.33 -17.67
N ILE A 89 -12.05 -0.49 -16.40
CA ILE A 89 -11.15 -0.94 -15.35
C ILE A 89 -11.76 -2.20 -14.74
N LEU A 90 -10.98 -3.28 -14.78
CA LEU A 90 -11.32 -4.55 -14.19
C LEU A 90 -10.42 -4.81 -12.99
N GLU A 91 -11.01 -5.22 -11.87
CA GLU A 91 -10.33 -5.75 -10.68
C GLU A 91 -10.54 -7.27 -10.65
N ASN A 92 -9.47 -8.06 -10.73
CA ASN A 92 -9.56 -9.53 -10.78
C ASN A 92 -10.60 -10.05 -11.81
N GLU A 93 -10.59 -9.49 -13.02
CA GLU A 93 -11.52 -9.82 -14.12
C GLU A 93 -12.98 -9.34 -13.96
N GLU A 94 -13.33 -8.72 -12.83
CA GLU A 94 -14.64 -8.07 -12.64
C GLU A 94 -14.55 -6.58 -12.98
N GLU A 95 -15.47 -6.08 -13.79
CA GLU A 95 -15.54 -4.67 -14.15
C GLU A 95 -16.01 -3.82 -12.96
N ILE A 96 -15.18 -2.87 -12.54
CA ILE A 96 -15.47 -1.99 -11.40
C ILE A 96 -15.81 -0.57 -11.83
N ILE A 97 -15.23 -0.10 -12.95
CA ILE A 97 -15.44 1.25 -13.49
C ILE A 97 -15.41 1.17 -15.01
N SER A 98 -16.35 1.86 -15.64
CA SER A 98 -16.39 2.06 -17.09
C SER A 98 -17.02 3.41 -17.38
N GLY A 99 -16.47 4.16 -18.32
CA GLY A 99 -16.98 5.50 -18.64
C GLY A 99 -16.01 6.35 -19.43
N VAL A 100 -16.38 7.62 -19.61
CA VAL A 100 -15.54 8.61 -20.31
C VAL A 100 -14.62 9.25 -19.29
N VAL A 101 -13.31 9.21 -19.54
CA VAL A 101 -12.34 9.86 -18.67
C VAL A 101 -12.46 11.37 -18.79
N SER A 102 -12.70 12.01 -17.66
CA SER A 102 -12.80 13.46 -17.54
C SER A 102 -11.47 14.09 -17.13
N PHE A 103 -10.73 13.45 -16.23
CA PHE A 103 -9.49 14.00 -15.69
C PHE A 103 -8.56 12.91 -15.12
N CYS A 104 -7.25 13.18 -15.14
CA CYS A 104 -6.24 12.32 -14.54
C CYS A 104 -5.19 13.13 -13.76
N GLU A 105 -5.01 12.77 -12.49
CA GLU A 105 -4.03 13.38 -11.61
C GLU A 105 -2.93 12.38 -11.29
N ILE A 106 -1.69 12.71 -11.68
CA ILE A 106 -0.50 11.92 -11.35
C ILE A 106 0.27 12.63 -10.24
N LYS A 107 0.47 11.92 -9.13
CA LYS A 107 1.34 12.32 -8.03
C LYS A 107 2.46 11.30 -7.92
N SER A 108 3.61 11.60 -8.49
CA SER A 108 4.83 10.84 -8.26
C SER A 108 5.66 11.55 -7.18
N LYS A 109 6.21 10.77 -6.25
CA LYS A 109 7.34 11.23 -5.45
C LYS A 109 8.57 10.52 -5.99
N GLU A 110 9.24 11.15 -6.95
CA GLU A 110 10.55 10.69 -7.42
C GLU A 110 11.60 11.01 -6.38
N TYR A 111 11.70 10.17 -5.36
CA TYR A 111 12.91 10.14 -4.56
C TYR A 111 13.93 9.30 -5.31
N ASN A 112 15.04 9.91 -5.75
CA ASN A 112 16.24 9.18 -6.20
C ASN A 112 16.80 8.27 -5.08
N VAL A 113 16.34 8.46 -3.85
CA VAL A 113 16.76 7.78 -2.63
C VAL A 113 15.53 7.46 -1.76
N GLY A 114 15.19 6.19 -1.61
CA GLY A 114 14.04 5.76 -0.80
C GLY A 114 12.94 5.08 -1.62
N GLY A 115 11.85 4.67 -0.95
CA GLY A 115 10.76 3.94 -1.59
C GLY A 115 10.08 4.77 -2.69
N ARG A 116 10.08 4.25 -3.92
CA ARG A 116 9.33 4.85 -5.04
C ARG A 116 7.83 4.68 -4.80
N VAL A 117 7.12 5.80 -4.83
CA VAL A 117 5.67 5.84 -4.63
C VAL A 117 5.02 6.59 -5.78
N LEU A 118 3.99 5.99 -6.35
CA LEU A 118 3.16 6.57 -7.41
C LEU A 118 1.69 6.55 -6.99
N SER A 119 1.04 7.67 -7.22
CA SER A 119 -0.39 7.86 -7.00
C SER A 119 -1.00 8.34 -8.32
N VAL A 120 -1.92 7.57 -8.89
CA VAL A 120 -2.68 8.00 -10.07
C VAL A 120 -4.16 8.01 -9.69
N ASN A 121 -4.80 9.16 -9.83
CA ASN A 121 -6.23 9.32 -9.62
C ASN A 121 -6.87 9.52 -10.99
N ILE A 122 -7.79 8.64 -11.35
CA ILE A 122 -8.55 8.69 -12.60
C ILE A 122 -9.99 9.03 -12.25
N TYR A 123 -10.52 10.03 -12.94
CA TYR A 123 -11.90 10.48 -12.80
C TYR A 123 -12.63 10.20 -14.10
N THR A 124 -13.75 9.50 -14.02
CA THR A 124 -14.70 9.40 -15.12
C THR A 124 -15.83 10.39 -14.89
N ASP A 125 -16.82 10.39 -15.78
CA ASP A 125 -18.07 11.13 -15.65
C ASP A 125 -18.93 10.65 -14.48
N THR A 126 -18.84 9.37 -14.11
CA THR A 126 -19.65 8.75 -13.05
C THR A 126 -18.88 8.45 -11.77
N ASP A 127 -17.58 8.13 -11.86
CA ASP A 127 -16.82 7.50 -10.78
C ASP A 127 -15.37 8.01 -10.69
N GLU A 128 -14.70 7.66 -9.59
CA GLU A 128 -13.27 7.89 -9.42
C GLU A 128 -12.55 6.65 -8.90
N ILE A 129 -11.32 6.45 -9.34
CA ILE A 129 -10.41 5.47 -8.76
C ILE A 129 -9.05 6.07 -8.49
N LYS A 130 -8.51 5.72 -7.32
CA LYS A 130 -7.25 6.25 -6.81
C LYS A 130 -6.29 5.09 -6.59
N PHE A 131 -5.41 4.87 -7.55
CA PHE A 131 -4.36 3.86 -7.48
C PHE A 131 -3.18 4.35 -6.67
N ARG A 132 -2.61 3.45 -5.87
CA ARG A 132 -1.44 3.66 -5.03
C ARG A 132 -0.48 2.50 -5.24
N ILE A 133 0.72 2.82 -5.72
CA ILE A 133 1.80 1.86 -5.89
C ILE A 133 2.97 2.28 -5.01
N ARG A 134 3.47 1.33 -4.22
CA ARG A 134 4.76 1.42 -3.52
C ARG A 134 5.65 0.30 -4.02
N CYS A 135 6.81 0.61 -4.57
CA CYS A 135 7.72 -0.43 -5.03
C CYS A 135 8.25 -1.27 -3.86
N LYS A 136 8.27 -2.60 -4.04
CA LYS A 136 8.92 -3.57 -3.13
C LYS A 136 10.43 -3.40 -3.07
N GLU A 137 11.03 -2.82 -4.10
CA GLU A 137 12.46 -2.57 -4.13
C GLU A 137 12.75 -1.09 -4.38
N TYR A 138 13.82 -0.61 -3.76
CA TYR A 138 14.35 0.73 -4.01
C TYR A 138 15.87 0.75 -3.90
N LYS A 139 16.50 1.64 -4.66
CA LYS A 139 17.94 1.87 -4.56
C LYS A 139 18.24 2.78 -3.37
N LYS A 140 19.21 2.38 -2.55
CA LYS A 140 19.83 3.24 -1.54
C LYS A 140 20.80 4.22 -2.19
N ILE A 141 21.19 5.26 -1.44
CA ILE A 141 22.27 6.20 -1.81
C ILE A 141 23.55 5.44 -2.18
N THR A 142 23.81 4.32 -1.51
CA THR A 142 24.97 3.44 -1.73
C THR A 142 24.87 2.58 -3.00
N GLY A 143 23.81 2.73 -3.80
CA GLY A 143 23.59 1.96 -5.04
C GLY A 143 23.00 0.55 -4.84
N VAL A 144 22.96 0.05 -3.60
CA VAL A 144 22.42 -1.27 -3.25
C VAL A 144 20.88 -1.24 -3.27
N SER A 145 20.25 -2.19 -3.97
CA SER A 145 18.80 -2.40 -3.91
C SER A 145 18.40 -2.95 -2.54
N THR A 146 17.35 -2.42 -1.95
CA THR A 146 16.83 -2.88 -0.65
C THR A 146 15.32 -3.07 -0.74
N ARG A 147 14.84 -4.09 -0.04
CA ARG A 147 13.42 -4.39 0.04
C ARG A 147 12.70 -3.37 0.93
N ASN A 148 11.64 -2.78 0.41
CA ASN A 148 10.71 -1.95 1.15
C ASN A 148 9.73 -2.86 1.91
N PRO A 149 9.70 -2.84 3.25
CA PRO A 149 8.76 -3.64 4.04
C PRO A 149 7.29 -3.25 3.82
N PHE A 150 7.03 -2.07 3.23
CA PHE A 150 5.70 -1.55 2.88
C PHE A 150 5.44 -1.54 1.37
N GLY A 151 6.29 -2.20 0.58
CA GLY A 151 6.12 -2.28 -0.86
C GLY A 151 4.97 -3.21 -1.24
N THR A 152 4.15 -2.74 -2.17
CA THR A 152 2.93 -3.40 -2.64
C THR A 152 3.11 -4.02 -4.02
N SER A 153 3.90 -3.38 -4.88
CA SER A 153 3.99 -3.73 -6.31
C SER A 153 5.43 -3.71 -6.79
N GLU A 154 5.66 -4.23 -8.00
CA GLU A 154 6.98 -4.20 -8.63
C GLU A 154 7.26 -2.85 -9.31
N LEU A 155 8.50 -2.66 -9.77
CA LEU A 155 8.87 -1.45 -10.50
C LEU A 155 8.17 -1.38 -11.87
N SER A 156 7.96 -2.53 -12.54
CA SER A 156 7.23 -2.62 -13.80
C SER A 156 5.79 -2.13 -13.66
N ASP A 157 5.11 -2.48 -12.57
CA ASP A 157 3.74 -2.02 -12.29
C ASP A 157 3.67 -0.49 -12.18
N LEU A 158 4.68 0.11 -11.53
CA LEU A 158 4.80 1.56 -11.41
C LEU A 158 4.97 2.22 -12.78
N GLU A 159 5.86 1.69 -13.62
CA GLU A 159 6.10 2.22 -14.96
C GLU A 159 4.87 2.08 -15.86
N THR A 160 4.16 0.95 -15.79
CA THR A 160 2.89 0.72 -16.50
C THR A 160 1.82 1.72 -16.06
N LEU A 161 1.63 1.91 -14.75
CA LEU A 161 0.64 2.86 -14.22
C LEU A 161 1.00 4.31 -14.57
N LEU A 162 2.29 4.68 -14.55
CA LEU A 162 2.74 6.01 -14.95
C LEU A 162 2.50 6.27 -16.44
N SER A 163 2.78 5.27 -17.29
CA SER A 163 2.53 5.32 -18.73
C SER A 163 1.04 5.47 -19.03
N LEU A 164 0.18 4.71 -18.34
CA LEU A 164 -1.27 4.85 -18.42
C LEU A 164 -1.71 6.26 -18.03
N GLY A 165 -1.28 6.75 -16.86
CA GLY A 165 -1.65 8.07 -16.35
C GLY A 165 -1.28 9.19 -17.33
N ARG A 166 -0.04 9.19 -17.85
CA ARG A 166 0.42 10.19 -18.84
C ARG A 166 -0.38 10.14 -20.12
N LYS A 167 -0.71 8.93 -20.59
CA LYS A 167 -1.51 8.78 -21.80
C LYS A 167 -2.92 9.33 -21.63
N ILE A 168 -3.53 9.13 -20.46
CA ILE A 168 -4.83 9.70 -20.15
C ILE A 168 -4.74 11.23 -20.09
N GLN A 169 -3.73 11.80 -19.42
CA GLN A 169 -3.54 13.25 -19.35
C GLN A 169 -3.48 13.89 -20.74
N ASN A 170 -2.66 13.33 -21.64
CA ASN A 170 -2.55 13.81 -23.02
C ASN A 170 -3.88 13.78 -23.77
N ILE A 171 -4.72 12.76 -23.52
CA ILE A 171 -6.03 12.62 -24.17
C ILE A 171 -7.05 13.63 -23.63
N THR A 172 -6.96 13.99 -22.34
CA THR A 172 -7.86 14.97 -21.71
C THR A 172 -7.46 16.43 -21.95
N GLU A 173 -6.19 16.69 -22.30
CA GLU A 173 -5.70 18.03 -22.68
C GLU A 173 -5.95 18.37 -24.16
N GLU A 174 -6.25 17.37 -25.00
CA GLU A 174 -6.77 17.49 -26.38
C GLU A 174 -8.31 17.66 -26.43
#